data_AF-A0A444XYT4-F1
#
_entry.id   AF-A0A444XYT4-F1
#
_cell.length_a   1.000
_cell.length_b   1.000
_cell.length_c   1.000
_cell.angle_alpha   90.00
_cell.angle_beta   90.00
_cell.angle_gamma   90.00
#
_symmetry.space_group_name_H-M   'P 1'
#
loop_
_entity.id
_entity.type
_entity.pdbx_description
1 polymer ?
#
loop_
_entity_poly.entity_id
_entity_poly.type
_entity_poly.pdbx_seq_one_letter_code
_entity_poly.pdbx_strand_id
1 'polypeptide(L)'
;MDIMKSNPKMLSAKNIVQLSQAILELGMNKGNEGQKFLTELAKKSKSLALQQCAGFDYDSVVGSFKSALGEIKEDPMTANYDAKVASDGPDTCDKGMANEKIVNPAITELSKEIRLLSGIAFAATNFIPNKN
;
A
#
# COMPACT_ATOMS: atom_id res chain seq x y z
N MET A 1 7.62 15.78 1.13
CA MET A 1 6.55 15.66 2.14
C MET A 1 7.12 14.92 3.34
N ASP A 2 6.91 15.42 4.56
CA ASP A 2 7.39 14.76 5.78
C ASP A 2 6.26 13.87 6.32
N ILE A 3 6.30 12.58 5.95
CA ILE A 3 5.24 11.60 6.25
C ILE A 3 4.96 11.53 7.75
N MET A 4 6.01 11.60 8.58
CA MET A 4 5.88 11.57 10.04
C MET A 4 5.13 12.79 10.56
N LYS A 5 5.50 14.01 10.12
CA LYS A 5 4.80 15.24 10.57
C LYS A 5 3.34 15.28 10.15
N SER A 6 3.00 14.70 9.01
CA SER A 6 1.62 14.64 8.52
C SER A 6 0.77 13.56 9.20
N ASN A 7 1.35 12.70 10.03
CA ASN A 7 0.65 11.59 10.66
C ASN A 7 0.84 11.61 12.20
N PRO A 8 -0.14 12.18 12.95
CA PRO A 8 -0.05 12.27 14.40
C PRO A 8 0.14 10.93 15.11
N LYS A 9 -0.41 9.83 14.56
CA LYS A 9 -0.23 8.49 15.14
C LYS A 9 1.22 8.06 15.10
N MET A 10 1.92 8.31 13.99
CA MET A 10 3.36 8.02 13.86
C MET A 10 4.19 8.85 14.85
N LEU A 11 3.87 10.12 15.05
CA LEU A 11 4.56 10.97 16.03
C LEU A 11 4.34 10.51 17.48
N SER A 12 3.14 9.99 17.78
CA SER A 12 2.78 9.53 19.12
C SER A 12 3.21 8.10 19.44
N ALA A 13 3.78 7.37 18.47
CA ALA A 13 4.16 5.98 18.62
C ALA A 13 5.26 5.83 19.68
N LYS A 14 5.00 4.98 20.68
CA LYS A 14 5.90 4.77 21.82
C LYS A 14 6.88 3.62 21.62
N ASN A 15 6.66 2.80 20.60
CA ASN A 15 7.48 1.65 20.27
C ASN A 15 7.32 1.29 18.79
N ILE A 16 8.17 0.37 18.34
CA ILE A 16 8.21 -0.04 16.93
C ILE A 16 6.89 -0.65 16.45
N VAL A 17 6.18 -1.41 17.30
CA VAL A 17 4.89 -2.01 16.92
C VAL A 17 3.86 -0.92 16.62
N GLN A 18 3.75 0.09 17.50
CA GLN A 18 2.84 1.23 17.28
C GLN A 18 3.21 2.05 16.03
N LEU A 19 4.51 2.25 15.79
CA LEU A 19 4.98 2.96 14.60
C LEU A 19 4.63 2.18 13.33
N SER A 20 4.94 0.89 13.29
CA SER A 20 4.64 0.00 12.17
C SER A 20 3.13 -0.08 11.91
N GLN A 21 2.31 -0.17 12.96
CA GLN A 21 0.84 -0.10 12.83
C GLN A 21 0.38 1.21 12.20
N ALA A 22 0.91 2.35 12.65
CA ALA A 22 0.54 3.65 12.08
C ALA A 22 0.94 3.79 10.60
N ILE A 23 2.08 3.23 10.19
CA ILE A 23 2.52 3.19 8.78
C ILE A 23 1.62 2.28 7.95
N LEU A 24 1.33 1.07 8.44
CA LEU A 24 0.44 0.13 7.75
C LEU A 24 -0.99 0.67 7.60
N GLU A 25 -1.52 1.34 8.63
CA GLU A 25 -2.81 2.03 8.56
C GLU A 25 -2.80 3.15 7.51
N LEU A 26 -1.71 3.91 7.42
CA LEU A 26 -1.53 4.93 6.38
C LEU A 26 -1.51 4.28 4.98
N GLY A 27 -0.76 3.20 4.81
CA GLY A 27 -0.72 2.38 3.59
C GLY A 27 -2.10 1.89 3.17
N MET A 28 -2.84 1.27 4.09
CA MET A 28 -4.20 0.77 3.85
C MET A 28 -5.16 1.91 3.46
N ASN A 29 -5.10 3.05 4.15
CA ASN A 29 -5.95 4.20 3.83
C ASN A 29 -5.65 4.77 2.44
N LYS A 30 -4.36 4.88 2.07
CA LYS A 30 -3.96 5.30 0.71
C LYS A 30 -4.33 4.27 -0.35
N GLY A 31 -4.25 2.98 -0.05
CA GLY A 31 -4.78 1.92 -0.91
C GLY A 31 -6.27 2.11 -1.20
N ASN A 32 -7.09 2.37 -0.16
CA ASN A 32 -8.53 2.61 -0.30
C ASN A 32 -8.84 3.89 -1.10
N GLU A 33 -8.15 5.00 -0.80
CA GLU A 33 -8.30 6.26 -1.55
C GLU A 33 -7.92 6.07 -3.03
N GLY A 34 -6.81 5.38 -3.28
CA GLY A 34 -6.33 5.04 -4.61
C GLY A 34 -7.29 4.16 -5.38
N GLN A 35 -7.81 3.11 -4.76
CA GLN A 35 -8.81 2.22 -5.36
C GLN A 35 -10.09 2.98 -5.75
N LYS A 36 -10.57 3.87 -4.88
CA LYS A 36 -11.73 4.71 -5.19
C LYS A 36 -11.45 5.63 -6.38
N PHE A 37 -10.29 6.27 -6.40
CA PHE A 37 -9.85 7.11 -7.53
C PHE A 37 -9.80 6.32 -8.84
N LEU A 38 -9.17 5.14 -8.84
CA LEU A 38 -9.06 4.28 -10.00
C LEU A 38 -10.43 3.77 -10.47
N THR A 39 -11.32 3.41 -9.55
CA THR A 39 -12.70 3.01 -9.85
C THR A 39 -13.45 4.13 -10.59
N GLU A 40 -13.34 5.38 -10.14
CA GLU A 40 -14.00 6.52 -10.80
C GLU A 40 -13.42 6.80 -12.19
N LEU A 41 -12.12 6.58 -12.39
CA LEU A 41 -11.51 6.66 -13.71
C LEU A 41 -11.96 5.50 -14.62
N ALA A 42 -12.01 4.28 -14.07
CA ALA A 42 -12.39 3.07 -14.79
C ALA A 42 -13.82 3.15 -15.33
N LYS A 43 -14.76 3.73 -14.57
CA LYS A 43 -16.15 3.98 -15.02
C LYS A 43 -16.26 4.77 -16.32
N LYS A 44 -15.25 5.59 -16.64
CA LYS A 44 -15.21 6.47 -17.82
C LYS A 44 -14.34 5.92 -18.93
N SER A 45 -13.79 4.71 -18.78
CA SER A 45 -12.80 4.13 -19.66
C SER A 45 -13.20 2.73 -20.12
N LYS A 46 -12.76 2.33 -21.31
CA LYS A 46 -12.84 0.95 -21.80
C LYS A 46 -11.54 0.16 -21.57
N SER A 47 -10.56 0.76 -20.92
CA SER A 47 -9.27 0.16 -20.60
C SER A 47 -9.44 -1.02 -19.65
N LEU A 48 -8.98 -2.21 -20.06
CA LEU A 48 -8.99 -3.40 -19.21
C LEU A 48 -7.90 -3.27 -18.14
N ALA A 49 -6.75 -2.68 -18.50
CA ALA A 49 -5.69 -2.36 -17.55
C ALA A 49 -6.18 -1.46 -16.41
N LEU A 50 -6.95 -0.41 -16.71
CA LEU A 50 -7.48 0.48 -15.67
C LEU A 50 -8.53 -0.21 -14.80
N GLN A 51 -9.33 -1.12 -15.37
CA GLN A 51 -10.26 -1.94 -14.59
C GLN A 51 -9.51 -2.91 -13.66
N GLN A 52 -8.44 -3.53 -14.16
CA GLN A 52 -7.55 -4.40 -13.37
C GLN A 52 -6.86 -3.62 -12.23
N CYS A 53 -6.35 -2.42 -12.53
CA CYS A 53 -5.82 -1.50 -11.53
C CYS A 53 -6.86 -1.19 -10.42
N ALA A 54 -8.09 -0.85 -10.81
CA ALA A 54 -9.15 -0.47 -9.88
C ALA A 54 -9.69 -1.65 -9.05
N GLY A 55 -9.66 -2.86 -9.62
CA GLY A 55 -10.07 -4.10 -8.95
C GLY A 55 -8.88 -4.77 -8.27
N PHE A 56 -8.53 -5.95 -8.79
CA PHE A 56 -7.61 -6.90 -8.16
C PHE A 56 -6.27 -6.28 -7.71
N ASP A 57 -5.68 -5.38 -8.49
CA ASP A 57 -4.36 -4.84 -8.15
C ASP A 57 -4.42 -3.98 -6.88
N TYR A 58 -5.39 -3.07 -6.75
CA TYR A 58 -5.53 -2.23 -5.55
C TYR A 58 -6.36 -2.90 -4.44
N ASP A 59 -7.20 -3.90 -4.75
CA ASP A 59 -7.75 -4.82 -3.75
C ASP A 59 -6.60 -5.56 -3.03
N SER A 60 -5.60 -6.02 -3.79
CA SER A 60 -4.41 -6.68 -3.24
C SER A 60 -3.60 -5.75 -2.35
N VAL A 61 -3.40 -4.47 -2.74
CA VAL A 61 -2.74 -3.46 -1.88
C VAL A 61 -3.44 -3.33 -0.53
N VAL A 62 -4.76 -3.13 -0.54
CA VAL A 62 -5.55 -2.97 0.69
C VAL A 62 -5.52 -4.25 1.51
N GLY A 63 -5.67 -5.41 0.85
CA GLY A 63 -5.61 -6.73 1.45
C GLY A 63 -4.29 -6.99 2.17
N SER A 64 -3.16 -6.76 1.50
CA SER A 64 -1.82 -6.94 2.06
C SER A 64 -1.55 -6.05 3.27
N PHE A 65 -1.87 -4.75 3.20
CA PHE A 65 -1.71 -3.88 4.38
C PHE A 65 -2.62 -4.29 5.54
N LYS A 66 -3.86 -4.72 5.24
CA LYS A 66 -4.80 -5.20 6.25
C LYS A 66 -4.34 -6.50 6.89
N SER A 67 -3.80 -7.43 6.09
CA SER A 67 -3.25 -8.70 6.57
C SER A 67 -2.07 -8.45 7.50
N ALA A 68 -1.11 -7.63 7.06
CA ALA A 68 0.01 -7.21 7.89
C ALA A 68 -0.42 -6.58 9.23
N LEU A 69 -1.48 -5.75 9.25
CA LEU A 69 -2.03 -5.19 10.48
C LEU A 69 -2.59 -6.25 11.44
N GLY A 70 -3.23 -7.28 10.91
CA GLY A 70 -3.79 -8.38 11.69
C GLY A 70 -2.72 -9.28 12.30
N GLU A 71 -1.60 -9.44 11.60
CA GLU A 71 -0.55 -10.38 11.97
C GLU A 71 0.58 -9.75 12.80
N ILE A 72 0.77 -8.43 12.75
CA ILE A 72 1.92 -7.71 13.33
C ILE A 72 2.28 -8.06 14.79
N LYS A 73 1.33 -8.55 15.58
CA LYS A 73 1.55 -8.99 16.98
C LYS A 73 1.74 -10.49 17.14
N GLU A 74 1.20 -11.30 16.23
CA GLU A 74 1.20 -12.75 16.33
C GLU A 74 2.28 -13.39 15.47
N ASP A 75 2.43 -12.89 14.25
CA ASP A 75 3.42 -13.31 13.27
C ASP A 75 4.05 -12.09 12.59
N PRO A 76 5.06 -11.46 13.22
CA PRO A 76 5.76 -10.31 12.64
C PRO A 76 6.45 -10.62 11.30
N MET A 77 6.80 -11.88 11.04
CA MET A 77 7.45 -12.29 9.79
C MET A 77 6.46 -12.27 8.63
N THR A 78 5.27 -12.85 8.82
CA THR A 78 4.22 -12.79 7.80
C THR A 78 3.72 -11.36 7.62
N ALA A 79 3.59 -10.59 8.70
CA ALA A 79 3.24 -9.16 8.60
C ALA A 79 4.27 -8.35 7.80
N ASN A 80 5.56 -8.65 7.96
CA ASN A 80 6.64 -8.04 7.20
C ASN A 80 6.58 -8.40 5.71
N TYR A 81 6.34 -9.67 5.41
CA TYR A 81 6.16 -10.15 4.04
C TYR A 81 4.96 -9.47 3.36
N ASP A 82 3.81 -9.43 4.02
CA ASP A 82 2.60 -8.80 3.49
C ASP A 82 2.77 -7.29 3.29
N ALA A 83 3.46 -6.60 4.20
CA ALA A 83 3.81 -5.19 4.02
C ALA A 83 4.61 -4.95 2.74
N LYS A 84 5.50 -5.87 2.38
CA LYS A 84 6.31 -5.81 1.15
C LYS A 84 5.48 -6.14 -0.09
N VAL A 85 4.64 -7.18 -0.04
CA VAL A 85 3.81 -7.61 -1.18
C VAL A 85 2.81 -6.53 -1.62
N ALA A 86 2.45 -5.59 -0.73
CA ALA A 86 1.61 -4.45 -1.08
C ALA A 86 2.16 -3.61 -2.28
N SER A 87 3.45 -3.68 -2.63
CA SER A 87 3.98 -3.03 -3.83
C SER A 87 3.61 -3.71 -5.16
N ASP A 88 3.21 -4.98 -5.12
CA ASP A 88 2.97 -5.78 -6.34
C ASP A 88 1.74 -5.31 -7.13
N GLY A 89 0.74 -4.77 -6.43
CA GLY A 89 -0.43 -4.14 -7.04
C GLY A 89 -0.04 -2.97 -7.96
N PRO A 90 0.62 -1.91 -7.45
CA PRO A 90 1.15 -0.82 -8.26
C PRO A 90 2.03 -1.27 -9.42
N ASP A 91 2.90 -2.26 -9.21
CA ASP A 91 3.80 -2.75 -10.26
C ASP A 91 3.04 -3.46 -11.39
N THR A 92 1.99 -4.22 -11.03
CA THR A 92 1.12 -4.89 -12.00
C THR A 92 0.26 -3.87 -12.75
N CYS A 93 -0.31 -2.91 -12.03
CA CYS A 93 -1.09 -1.83 -12.61
C CYS A 93 -0.27 -0.99 -13.59
N ASP A 94 0.92 -0.52 -13.19
CA ASP A 94 1.80 0.29 -14.04
C ASP A 94 2.20 -0.47 -15.34
N LYS A 95 2.46 -1.79 -15.24
CA LYS A 95 2.72 -2.65 -16.40
C LYS A 95 1.51 -2.75 -17.33
N GLY A 96 0.31 -2.96 -16.78
CA GLY A 96 -0.93 -3.01 -17.55
C GLY A 96 -1.20 -1.71 -18.29
N MET A 97 -1.05 -0.57 -17.60
CA MET A 97 -1.24 0.76 -18.17
C MET A 97 -0.24 1.04 -19.30
N ALA A 98 1.02 0.65 -19.11
CA ALA A 98 2.05 0.76 -20.14
C ALA A 98 1.75 -0.09 -21.38
N ASN A 99 1.24 -1.31 -21.20
CA ASN A 99 0.85 -2.20 -22.31
C ASN A 99 -0.30 -1.62 -23.15
N GLU A 100 -1.22 -0.90 -22.52
CA GLU A 100 -2.28 -0.15 -23.22
C GLU A 100 -1.84 1.25 -23.69
N LYS A 101 -0.57 1.61 -23.48
CA LYS A 101 0.01 2.93 -23.82
C LYS A 101 -0.71 4.10 -23.15
N ILE A 102 -1.27 3.87 -21.96
CA ILE A 102 -1.94 4.90 -21.17
C ILE A 102 -0.93 5.52 -20.22
N VAL A 103 -0.73 6.83 -20.37
CA VAL A 103 0.10 7.63 -19.46
C VAL A 103 -0.83 8.52 -18.64
N ASN A 104 -0.92 8.24 -17.33
CA ASN A 104 -1.67 9.05 -16.40
C ASN A 104 -0.79 9.41 -15.19
N PRO A 105 -0.30 10.66 -15.10
CA PRO A 105 0.60 11.08 -14.04
C PRO A 105 0.04 10.89 -12.62
N ALA A 106 -1.28 11.00 -12.45
CA ALA A 106 -1.91 10.81 -11.15
C ALA A 106 -1.92 9.34 -10.72
N ILE A 107 -2.08 8.40 -11.66
CA ILE A 107 -1.93 6.96 -11.38
C ILE A 107 -0.48 6.63 -11.06
N THR A 108 0.47 7.18 -11.84
CA THR A 108 1.90 6.98 -11.58
C THR A 108 2.32 7.50 -10.20
N GLU A 109 1.78 8.65 -9.77
CA GLU A 109 2.09 9.20 -8.44
C GLU A 109 1.50 8.35 -7.33
N LEU A 110 0.24 7.93 -7.45
CA LEU A 110 -0.39 6.98 -6.53
C LEU A 110 0.43 5.68 -6.39
N SER A 111 0.86 5.10 -7.52
CA SER A 111 1.69 3.89 -7.52
C SER A 111 3.02 4.10 -6.78
N LYS A 112 3.66 5.27 -6.92
CA LYS A 112 4.87 5.60 -6.16
C LYS A 112 4.59 5.76 -4.66
N GLU A 113 3.50 6.42 -4.28
CA GLU A 113 3.12 6.58 -2.88
C GLU A 113 2.90 5.23 -2.19
N ILE A 114 2.17 4.31 -2.84
CA ILE A 114 1.96 2.96 -2.30
C ILE A 114 3.27 2.18 -2.19
N ARG A 115 4.14 2.22 -3.21
CA ARG A 115 5.47 1.59 -3.13
C ARG A 115 6.32 2.16 -1.99
N LEU A 116 6.30 3.47 -1.79
CA LEU A 116 7.01 4.12 -0.69
C LEU A 116 6.47 3.63 0.67
N LEU A 117 5.15 3.60 0.84
CA LEU A 117 4.51 3.15 2.07
C LEU A 117 4.77 1.66 2.34
N SER A 118 4.73 0.82 1.30
CA SER A 118 5.09 -0.59 1.38
C SER A 118 6.55 -0.77 1.82
N GLY A 119 7.49 -0.03 1.23
CA GLY A 119 8.91 -0.09 1.60
C GLY A 119 9.17 0.38 3.04
N ILE A 120 8.52 1.46 3.48
CA ILE A 120 8.64 1.96 4.86
C ILE A 120 8.01 0.95 5.84
N ALA A 121 6.85 0.37 5.50
CA ALA A 121 6.17 -0.63 6.32
C ALA A 121 7.01 -1.91 6.46
N PHE A 122 7.58 -2.41 5.37
CA PHE A 122 8.54 -3.51 5.37
C PHE A 122 9.74 -3.21 6.27
N ALA A 123 10.36 -2.03 6.12
CA ALA A 123 11.48 -1.66 6.97
C ALA A 123 11.09 -1.61 8.47
N ALA A 124 9.95 -0.99 8.80
CA ALA A 124 9.49 -0.83 10.18
C ALA A 124 9.10 -2.16 10.85
N THR A 125 8.39 -3.03 10.13
CA THR A 125 8.00 -4.36 10.63
C THR A 125 9.20 -5.28 10.86
N ASN A 126 10.27 -5.14 10.09
CA ASN A 126 11.50 -5.91 10.26
C ASN A 126 12.23 -5.65 11.59
N PHE A 127 11.93 -4.53 12.26
CA PHE A 127 12.47 -4.23 13.60
C PHE A 127 11.64 -4.81 14.75
N ILE A 128 10.51 -5.47 14.46
CA ILE A 128 9.70 -6.15 15.47
C ILE A 128 10.37 -7.51 15.78
N PRO A 129 10.70 -7.81 17.05
CA PRO A 129 11.27 -9.11 17.40
C PRO A 129 10.30 -10.25 17.06
N ASN A 130 10.81 -11.29 16.41
CA ASN A 130 10.05 -12.52 16.22
C ASN A 130 9.76 -13.16 17.58
N LYS A 131 8.57 -13.74 17.72
CA LYS A 131 8.28 -14.65 18.83
C LYS A 131 9.02 -15.97 18.53
N ASN A 132 10.03 -16.28 19.34
CA ASN A 132 10.73 -17.58 19.30
C ASN A 132 9.80 -18.72 19.73
#